data_AF-A0A7S3I946-F1
#
_entry.id   AF-A0A7S3I946-F1
#
_cell.length_a   1.000
_cell.length_b   1.000
_cell.length_c   1.000
_cell.angle_alpha   90.00
_cell.angle_beta   90.00
_cell.angle_gamma   90.00
#
_symmetry.space_group_name_H-M   'P 1'
#
loop_
_entity.id
_entity.type
_entity.pdbx_description
1 polymer ?
#
loop_
_entity_poly.entity_id
_entity_poly.type
_entity_poly.pdbx_seq_one_letter_code
_entity_poly.pdbx_strand_id
1 'polypeptide(L)'
;MITGDNQHAAMRVANHLGIAPELVFFKASPSDKKTVIQKFEQEGEKVMFVGDGVNDSPAMAQASIGVAINAATDITVQAAGIVLMSNDLNDVLKALAVSRRTLRQ
;
A
#
# COMPACT_ATOMS: atom_id res chain seq x y z
N MET A 1 -7.09 -2.07 -4.22
CA MET A 1 -6.06 -1.64 -5.20
C MET A 1 -6.28 -0.18 -5.54
N ILE A 2 -5.23 0.64 -5.55
CA ILE A 2 -5.31 2.05 -5.92
C ILE A 2 -4.30 2.33 -7.04
N THR A 3 -4.75 2.89 -8.16
CA THR A 3 -3.90 3.18 -9.34
C THR A 3 -4.26 4.52 -9.98
N GLY A 4 -3.28 5.15 -10.63
CA GLY A 4 -3.49 6.33 -11.49
C GLY A 4 -4.07 5.99 -12.87
N ASP A 5 -4.16 4.71 -13.23
CA ASP A 5 -4.64 4.27 -14.54
C ASP A 5 -6.14 4.54 -14.74
N ASN A 6 -6.58 4.45 -16.00
CA ASN A 6 -8.01 4.50 -16.31
C ASN A 6 -8.75 3.24 -15.80
N GLN A 7 -10.07 3.36 -15.70
CA GLN A 7 -10.96 2.30 -15.20
C GLN A 7 -10.79 0.98 -15.94
N HIS A 8 -10.68 0.99 -17.27
CA HIS A 8 -10.57 -0.23 -18.06
C HIS A 8 -9.28 -1.02 -17.73
N ALA A 9 -8.14 -0.32 -17.68
CA ALA A 9 -6.86 -0.92 -17.31
C ALA A 9 -6.87 -1.43 -15.86
N ALA A 10 -7.36 -0.61 -14.92
CA ALA A 10 -7.44 -0.96 -13.50
C ALA A 10 -8.32 -2.20 -13.27
N MET A 11 -9.51 -2.23 -13.85
CA MET A 11 -10.43 -3.36 -13.70
C MET A 11 -9.89 -4.65 -14.31
N ARG A 12 -9.17 -4.56 -15.44
CA ARG A 12 -8.54 -5.74 -16.06
C ARG A 12 -7.54 -6.40 -15.11
N VAL A 13 -6.68 -5.60 -14.48
CA VAL A 13 -5.69 -6.09 -13.51
C VAL A 13 -6.38 -6.61 -12.25
N ALA A 14 -7.35 -5.86 -11.72
CA ALA A 14 -8.12 -6.26 -10.53
C ALA A 14 -8.80 -7.62 -10.72
N ASN A 15 -9.46 -7.83 -11.86
CA ASN A 15 -10.13 -9.08 -12.18
C ASN A 15 -9.14 -10.26 -12.26
N HIS A 16 -7.96 -10.04 -12.84
CA HIS A 16 -6.91 -11.06 -12.90
C HIS A 16 -6.39 -11.44 -11.51
N LEU A 17 -6.33 -10.46 -10.59
CA LEU A 17 -5.88 -10.64 -9.22
C LEU A 17 -6.99 -11.04 -8.23
N GLY A 18 -8.24 -11.15 -8.69
CA GLY A 18 -9.39 -11.45 -7.83
C GLY A 18 -9.76 -10.34 -6.84
N ILE A 19 -9.44 -9.09 -7.15
CA ILE A 19 -9.75 -7.93 -6.30
C ILE A 19 -11.17 -7.47 -6.60
N ALA A 20 -12.00 -7.39 -5.57
CA ALA A 20 -13.39 -6.99 -5.69
C ALA A 20 -13.52 -5.57 -6.30
N PRO A 21 -14.43 -5.34 -7.28
CA PRO A 21 -14.55 -4.06 -7.98
C PRO A 21 -14.71 -2.84 -7.07
N GLU A 22 -15.42 -2.98 -5.96
CA GLU A 22 -15.66 -1.94 -4.95
C GLU A 22 -14.39 -1.53 -4.19
N LEU A 23 -13.34 -2.35 -4.25
CA LEU A 23 -12.02 -2.08 -3.66
C LEU A 23 -10.99 -1.60 -4.70
N VAL A 24 -11.44 -1.22 -5.89
CA VAL A 24 -10.59 -0.72 -6.99
C VAL A 24 -10.79 0.78 -7.17
N PHE A 25 -9.74 1.54 -6.89
CA PHE A 25 -9.70 3.00 -7.07
C PHE A 25 -8.79 3.31 -8.26
N PHE A 26 -9.32 4.02 -9.26
CA PHE A 26 -8.65 4.34 -10.52
C PHE A 26 -8.60 5.85 -10.75
N LYS A 27 -7.72 6.32 -11.64
CA LYS A 27 -7.42 7.74 -11.86
C LYS A 27 -7.10 8.48 -10.55
N ALA A 28 -6.53 7.77 -9.57
CA ALA A 28 -6.30 8.30 -8.24
C ALA A 28 -5.11 9.27 -8.25
N SER A 29 -5.35 10.48 -7.77
CA SER A 29 -4.31 11.45 -7.43
C SER A 29 -3.63 11.07 -6.09
N PRO A 30 -2.46 11.67 -5.75
CA PRO A 30 -1.84 11.47 -4.45
C PRO A 30 -2.77 11.79 -3.26
N SER A 31 -3.61 12.83 -3.38
CA SER A 31 -4.63 13.15 -2.36
C SER A 31 -5.70 12.08 -2.24
N ASP A 32 -6.15 11.50 -3.36
CA ASP A 32 -7.17 10.43 -3.33
C ASP A 32 -6.65 9.19 -2.61
N LYS A 33 -5.36 8.84 -2.78
CA LYS A 33 -4.73 7.73 -2.05
C LYS A 33 -4.87 7.93 -0.52
N LYS A 34 -4.62 9.15 -0.04
CA LYS A 34 -4.77 9.51 1.37
C LYS A 34 -6.22 9.41 1.83
N THR A 35 -7.17 9.92 1.04
CA THR A 35 -8.60 9.84 1.37
C THR A 35 -9.10 8.41 1.48
N VAL A 36 -8.64 7.51 0.59
CA VAL A 36 -8.99 6.08 0.66
C VAL A 36 -8.47 5.45 1.96
N ILE A 37 -7.25 5.75 2.38
CA ILE A 37 -6.70 5.27 3.66
C ILE A 37 -7.54 5.78 4.82
N GLN A 38 -7.82 7.09 4.86
CA GLN A 38 -8.62 7.69 5.92
C GLN A 38 -10.02 7.10 6.03
N LYS A 39 -10.63 6.75 4.89
CA LYS A 39 -11.93 6.06 4.89
C LYS A 39 -11.87 4.75 5.67
N PHE A 40 -10.90 3.88 5.38
CA PHE A 40 -10.75 2.61 6.08
C PHE A 40 -10.38 2.80 7.56
N GLU A 41 -9.53 3.79 7.87
CA GLU A 41 -9.20 4.11 9.27
C GLU A 41 -10.42 4.61 10.06
N GLN A 42 -11.31 5.38 9.42
CA GLN A 42 -12.58 5.81 10.01
C GLN A 42 -13.56 4.66 10.23
N GLU A 43 -13.48 3.61 9.41
CA GLU A 43 -14.21 2.35 9.60
C GLU A 43 -13.61 1.48 10.72
N GLY A 44 -12.50 1.91 11.34
CA GLY A 44 -11.84 1.23 12.44
C GLY A 44 -10.77 0.21 12.01
N GLU A 45 -10.47 0.14 10.71
CA GLU A 45 -9.47 -0.77 10.17
C GLU A 45 -8.04 -0.24 10.38
N LYS A 46 -7.10 -1.17 10.59
CA LYS A 46 -5.67 -0.84 10.54
C LYS A 46 -5.15 -0.98 9.12
N VAL A 47 -4.69 0.12 8.54
CA VAL A 47 -4.31 0.15 7.13
C VAL A 47 -2.81 -0.04 6.96
N MET A 48 -2.43 -1.04 6.17
CA MET A 48 -1.09 -1.17 5.61
C MET A 48 -1.09 -0.65 4.18
N PHE A 49 -0.28 0.37 3.90
CA PHE A 49 -0.13 0.90 2.54
C PHE A 49 1.20 0.44 1.95
N VAL A 50 1.17 -0.16 0.77
CA VAL A 50 2.35 -0.65 0.05
C VAL A 50 2.49 0.15 -1.24
N GLY A 51 3.65 0.78 -1.46
CA GLY A 51 3.91 1.61 -2.63
C GLY A 51 5.40 1.66 -3.00
N ASP A 52 5.70 2.29 -4.13
CA ASP A 52 7.02 2.25 -4.77
C ASP A 52 7.88 3.51 -4.54
N GLY A 53 7.37 4.53 -3.82
CA GLY A 53 8.21 5.60 -3.29
C GLY A 53 7.58 6.99 -3.23
N VAL A 54 8.30 7.99 -3.76
CA VAL A 54 8.11 9.44 -3.48
C VAL A 54 6.66 9.90 -3.60
N ASN A 55 5.95 9.48 -4.65
CA ASN A 55 4.55 9.88 -4.89
C ASN A 55 3.57 9.29 -3.87
N ASP A 56 3.95 8.18 -3.25
CA ASP A 56 3.18 7.44 -2.26
C ASP A 56 3.60 7.75 -0.83
N SER A 57 4.71 8.48 -0.64
CA SER A 57 5.21 8.85 0.67
C SER A 57 4.16 9.55 1.57
N PRO A 58 3.26 10.44 1.06
CA PRO A 58 2.21 11.03 1.90
C PRO A 58 1.13 10.01 2.30
N ALA A 59 0.86 9.03 1.46
CA ALA A 59 -0.09 7.95 1.73
C ALA A 59 0.51 6.96 2.73
N MET A 60 1.79 6.59 2.57
CA MET A 60 2.55 5.77 3.52
C MET A 60 2.57 6.39 4.93
N ALA A 61 2.79 7.70 5.03
CA ALA A 61 2.82 8.41 6.30
C ALA A 61 1.44 8.55 6.97
N GLN A 62 0.35 8.51 6.20
CA GLN A 62 -1.02 8.51 6.74
C GLN A 62 -1.41 7.13 7.28
N ALA A 63 -1.00 6.06 6.60
CA ALA A 63 -1.39 4.71 6.98
C ALA A 63 -0.85 4.30 8.35
N SER A 64 -1.55 3.37 9.00
CA SER A 64 -1.09 2.76 10.25
C SER A 64 0.31 2.13 10.10
N ILE A 65 0.62 1.61 8.91
CA ILE A 65 1.98 1.22 8.53
C ILE A 65 2.22 1.42 7.03
N GLY A 66 3.21 2.24 6.70
CA GLY A 66 3.73 2.39 5.33
C GLY A 66 4.81 1.35 5.02
N VAL A 67 4.70 0.71 3.87
CA VAL A 67 5.67 -0.25 3.34
C VAL A 67 6.17 0.24 1.98
N ALA A 68 7.46 0.47 1.88
CA ALA A 68 8.11 0.83 0.62
C ALA A 68 8.67 -0.41 -0.06
N ILE A 69 8.40 -0.56 -1.35
CA ILE A 69 9.06 -1.55 -2.21
C ILE A 69 10.10 -0.84 -3.06
N ASN A 70 11.33 -1.35 -3.05
CA ASN A 70 12.41 -0.83 -3.89
C ASN A 70 12.66 0.68 -3.65
N ALA A 71 12.84 1.05 -2.37
CA ALA A 71 13.02 2.45 -1.96
C ALA A 71 14.22 3.09 -2.68
N ALA A 72 13.93 3.89 -3.70
CA ALA A 72 14.93 4.53 -4.54
C ALA A 72 15.52 5.81 -3.92
N THR A 73 14.92 6.34 -2.83
CA THR A 73 15.25 7.66 -2.27
C THR A 73 15.10 7.69 -0.75
N ASP A 74 15.91 8.55 -0.10
CA ASP A 74 15.89 8.75 1.36
C ASP A 74 14.51 9.17 1.88
N ILE A 75 13.74 9.94 1.09
CA ILE A 75 12.39 10.39 1.43
C ILE A 75 11.46 9.19 1.67
N THR A 76 11.60 8.14 0.86
CA THR A 76 10.79 6.92 0.96
C THR A 76 11.15 6.13 2.21
N VAL A 77 12.44 6.04 2.52
CA VAL A 77 12.94 5.35 3.73
C VAL A 77 12.46 6.04 5.01
N GLN A 78 12.38 7.37 5.03
CA GLN A 78 11.87 8.11 6.19
C GLN A 78 10.36 7.99 6.38
N ALA A 79 9.59 7.87 5.29
CA ALA A 79 8.14 7.81 5.35
C ALA A 79 7.60 6.40 5.65
N ALA A 80 8.36 5.35 5.32
CA ALA A 80 7.93 3.96 5.49
C ALA A 80 8.41 3.36 6.82
N GLY A 81 7.52 2.63 7.51
CA GLY A 81 7.88 1.84 8.68
C GLY A 81 8.60 0.54 8.32
N ILE A 82 8.42 0.05 7.09
CA ILE A 82 9.10 -1.13 6.55
C ILE A 82 9.63 -0.79 5.15
N VAL A 83 10.89 -1.13 4.90
CA VAL A 83 11.50 -1.03 3.56
C VAL A 83 11.84 -2.43 3.07
N LEU A 84 11.24 -2.84 1.95
CA LEU A 84 11.54 -4.09 1.28
C LEU A 84 12.68 -3.86 0.27
N MET A 85 13.79 -4.57 0.50
CA MET A 85 15.00 -4.48 -0.32
C MET A 85 14.86 -5.22 -1.65
N SER A 86 13.96 -6.20 -1.72
CA SER A 86 13.62 -6.90 -2.96
C SER A 86 12.41 -6.25 -3.63
N ASN A 87 12.26 -6.47 -4.93
CA ASN A 87 11.11 -6.00 -5.69
C ASN A 87 9.96 -7.04 -5.72
N ASP A 88 9.89 -7.93 -4.71
CA ASP A 88 8.89 -9.00 -4.61
C ASP A 88 7.80 -8.66 -3.58
N LEU A 89 6.56 -8.51 -4.05
CA LEU A 89 5.38 -8.26 -3.20
C LEU A 89 5.15 -9.38 -2.17
N ASN A 90 5.63 -10.60 -2.41
CA ASN A 90 5.54 -11.69 -1.43
C ASN A 90 6.32 -11.39 -0.14
N ASP A 91 7.30 -10.48 -0.17
CA ASP A 91 8.05 -10.10 1.02
C ASP A 91 7.19 -9.33 2.04
N VAL A 92 6.12 -8.66 1.59
CA VAL A 92 5.12 -8.08 2.50
C VAL A 92 4.48 -9.18 3.35
N LEU A 93 4.11 -10.32 2.74
CA LEU A 93 3.53 -11.45 3.45
C LEU A 93 4.52 -12.08 4.44
N LYS A 94 5.79 -12.17 4.06
CA LYS A 94 6.86 -12.67 4.94
C LYS A 94 7.05 -11.75 6.14
N ALA A 95 7.10 -10.43 5.93
CA ALA A 95 7.23 -9.45 7.01
C ALA A 95 6.06 -9.56 8.01
N LEU A 96 4.83 -9.69 7.51
CA LEU A 96 3.65 -9.93 8.34
C LEU A 96 3.74 -11.25 9.12
N ALA A 97 4.19 -12.33 8.47
CA ALA A 97 4.34 -13.64 9.10
C ALA A 97 5.37 -13.62 10.24
N VAL A 98 6.50 -12.93 10.04
CA VAL A 98 7.53 -12.74 11.07
C VAL A 98 6.99 -11.92 12.23
N SER A 99 6.37 -10.76 11.97
CA SER A 99 5.79 -9.89 13.00
C SER A 99 4.80 -10.64 13.90
N ARG A 100 3.90 -11.43 13.30
CA ARG A 100 2.93 -12.26 14.04
C ARG A 100 3.58 -13.35 14.89
N ARG A 101 4.69 -13.93 14.45
CA ARG A 101 5.41 -14.95 15.22
C ARG A 101 6.12 -14.33 16.42
N THR A 102 6.74 -13.17 16.24
CA THR A 102 7.45 -12.46 17.31
C THR A 102 6.51 -12.01 18.44
N LEU A 103 5.32 -11.50 18.12
CA LEU A 103 4.35 -11.05 19.12
C LEU A 103 3.58 -12.17 19.83
N ARG A 104 3.73 -13.42 19.39
CA ARG A 104 3.13 -14.60 20.03
C ARG A 104 4.07 -15.30 21.00
N GLN A 105 5.34 -14.85 21.06
CA GLN A 105 6.29 -15.23 22.09
C GLN A 105 6.13 -14.29 23.29
#